data_AF-A0A1E4SHS8-F1
#
_entry.id   AF-A0A1E4SHS8-F1
#
_cell.length_a   1.000
_cell.length_b   1.000
_cell.length_c   1.000
_cell.angle_alpha   90.00
_cell.angle_beta   90.00
_cell.angle_gamma   90.00
#
_symmetry.space_group_name_H-M   'P 1'
#
loop_
_entity.id
_entity.type
_entity.pdbx_description
1 polymer ?
#
loop_
_entity_poly.entity_id
_entity_poly.type
_entity_poly.pdbx_seq_one_letter_code
_entity_poly.pdbx_strand_id
1 'polypeptide(L)'
;HYDNEVLEVVIFNFLQSGNFRAATSMIHMIFDSDRKFKLSNELWAAYIQQMCRSGNHHGAVLIYHHFIDHYSSYSHENISAYNNESIEFPFLLTPSILEQLAAIFQHSKDHARIRGLLKYFKRFYSYISHRKTYKSLKISLVEAYSISDDLPNALLAFKDLSYSLRGHFNHKNWAKLNQLQKMSVFTNHVWRRNNIKTNSNRYSDEIPVDIKSSLDLQQDSTARKLGVELFNPIIDRNIYTSPNSTAMPILNGSLYTSDLPYFEKIINESLDNITSKDHGILTIIPTILSTHFILHIFIIKGLSKNYRFKEALLILQKMPQIFPYINSRTLLREENYINILHYIRE
;
A
#
# COMPACT_ATOMS: atom_id res chain seq x y z
N HIS A 1 39.54 12.69 9.43
CA HIS A 1 39.08 11.32 9.12
C HIS A 1 38.89 10.60 10.44
N TYR A 2 37.66 10.54 10.96
CA TYR A 2 37.36 9.55 11.98
C TYR A 2 37.39 8.19 11.30
N ASP A 3 38.04 7.19 11.88
CA ASP A 3 37.96 5.83 11.35
C ASP A 3 36.48 5.42 11.40
N ASN A 4 35.89 5.11 10.24
CA ASN A 4 34.48 4.76 10.10
C ASN A 4 34.08 3.66 11.11
N GLU A 5 35.01 2.75 11.39
CA GLU A 5 34.87 1.68 12.38
C GLU A 5 34.56 2.22 13.80
N VAL A 6 35.19 3.30 14.24
CA VAL A 6 34.95 3.89 15.56
C VAL A 6 33.54 4.47 15.65
N LEU A 7 33.09 5.15 14.59
CA LEU A 7 31.73 5.69 14.53
C LEU A 7 30.69 4.57 14.54
N GLU A 8 30.93 3.49 13.80
CA GLU A 8 30.06 2.33 13.78
C GLU A 8 29.95 1.63 15.14
N VAL A 9 31.06 1.47 15.86
CA VAL A 9 31.08 0.90 17.21
C VAL A 9 30.26 1.77 18.18
N VAL A 10 30.38 3.10 18.11
CA VAL A 10 29.59 4.00 18.96
C VAL A 10 28.10 3.91 18.65
N ILE A 11 27.73 3.91 17.36
CA ILE A 11 26.33 3.72 16.94
C ILE A 11 25.79 2.38 17.43
N PHE A 12 26.56 1.30 17.26
CA PHE A 12 26.18 -0.03 17.73
C PHE A 12 25.97 -0.06 19.25
N ASN A 13 26.84 0.59 20.03
CA ASN A 13 26.69 0.68 21.47
C ASN A 13 25.41 1.43 21.88
N PHE A 14 25.04 2.52 21.20
CA PHE A 14 23.76 3.19 21.43
C PHE A 14 22.55 2.31 21.09
N LEU A 15 22.65 1.48 20.05
CA LEU A 15 21.61 0.51 19.72
C LEU A 15 21.47 -0.57 20.79
N GLN A 16 22.59 -1.10 21.30
CA GLN A 16 22.59 -2.10 22.38
C GLN A 16 22.05 -1.54 23.70
N SER A 17 22.36 -0.28 24.01
CA SER A 17 21.86 0.38 25.22
C SER A 17 20.40 0.86 25.12
N GLY A 18 19.72 0.58 23.99
CA GLY A 18 18.34 1.03 23.75
C GLY A 18 18.19 2.54 23.53
N ASN A 19 19.29 3.29 23.37
CA ASN A 19 19.25 4.73 23.13
C ASN A 19 19.09 5.00 21.62
N PHE A 20 17.95 4.57 21.09
CA PHE A 20 17.65 4.64 19.66
C PHE A 20 17.66 6.07 19.12
N ARG A 21 17.19 7.05 19.91
CA ARG A 21 17.19 8.46 19.50
C ARG A 21 18.60 8.98 19.28
N ALA A 22 19.52 8.71 20.22
CA ALA A 22 20.91 9.12 20.07
C ALA A 22 21.56 8.44 18.85
N ALA A 23 21.31 7.14 18.65
CA ALA A 23 21.79 6.41 17.47
C ALA A 23 21.28 7.06 16.17
N THR A 24 19.96 7.28 16.04
CA THR A 24 19.36 7.89 14.85
C THR A 24 19.87 9.30 14.59
N SER A 25 19.94 10.15 15.62
CA SER A 25 20.43 11.52 15.47
C SER A 25 21.91 11.56 15.09
N MET A 26 22.74 10.68 15.67
CA MET A 26 24.15 10.57 15.32
C MET A 26 24.32 10.14 13.85
N ILE A 27 23.57 9.14 13.39
CA ILE A 27 23.61 8.72 11.98
C ILE A 27 23.22 9.88 11.06
N HIS A 28 22.16 10.62 11.37
CA HIS A 28 21.78 11.82 10.61
C HIS A 28 22.92 12.85 10.56
N MET A 29 23.50 13.21 11.71
CA MET A 29 24.59 14.17 11.78
C MET A 29 25.80 13.73 10.96
N ILE A 30 26.15 12.44 10.98
CA ILE A 30 27.29 11.92 10.23
C ILE A 30 27.00 12.00 8.72
N PHE A 31 25.82 11.59 8.26
CA PHE A 31 25.46 11.68 6.84
C PHE A 31 25.38 13.12 6.33
N ASP A 32 24.97 14.07 7.18
CA ASP A 32 24.99 15.50 6.85
C ASP A 32 26.41 16.08 6.80
N SER A 33 27.29 15.62 7.70
CA SER A 33 28.66 16.14 7.84
C SER A 33 29.64 15.56 6.84
N ASP A 34 29.49 14.28 6.47
CA ASP A 34 30.37 13.59 5.51
C ASP A 34 29.56 12.77 4.50
N ARG A 35 29.48 13.29 3.27
CA ARG A 35 28.80 12.64 2.15
C ARG A 35 29.47 11.33 1.69
N LYS A 36 30.73 11.08 2.08
CA LYS A 36 31.44 9.84 1.74
C LYS A 36 31.25 8.75 2.77
N PHE A 37 30.73 9.09 3.95
CA PHE A 37 30.46 8.10 4.98
C PHE A 37 29.38 7.13 4.52
N LYS A 38 29.64 5.83 4.69
CA LYS A 38 28.69 4.75 4.45
C LYS A 38 28.71 3.83 5.65
N LEU A 39 27.53 3.52 6.17
CA LEU A 39 27.38 2.46 7.17
C LEU A 39 27.55 1.09 6.51
N SER A 40 28.20 0.18 7.20
CA SER A 40 28.29 -1.23 6.87
C SER A 40 26.90 -1.87 6.77
N ASN A 41 26.80 -2.92 5.96
CA ASN A 41 25.54 -3.65 5.77
C ASN A 41 25.08 -4.30 7.09
N GLU A 42 26.04 -4.75 7.90
CA GLU A 42 25.85 -5.35 9.20
C GLU A 42 25.22 -4.37 10.18
N LEU A 43 25.76 -3.14 10.25
CA LEU A 43 25.21 -2.12 11.14
C LEU A 43 23.85 -1.62 10.64
N TRP A 44 23.65 -1.48 9.34
CA TRP A 44 22.33 -1.18 8.77
C TRP A 44 21.29 -2.25 9.13
N ALA A 45 21.65 -3.52 8.98
CA ALA A 45 20.76 -4.64 9.32
C ALA A 45 20.40 -4.63 10.82
N ALA A 46 21.39 -4.42 11.70
CA ALA A 46 21.18 -4.29 13.14
C ALA A 46 20.28 -3.10 13.48
N TYR A 47 20.54 -1.94 12.87
CA TYR A 47 19.75 -0.73 13.05
C TYR A 47 18.28 -0.94 12.63
N ILE A 48 18.05 -1.44 11.42
CA ILE A 48 16.70 -1.70 10.90
C ILE A 48 15.95 -2.66 11.81
N GLN A 49 16.60 -3.75 12.22
CA GLN A 49 15.99 -4.72 13.11
C GLN A 49 15.57 -4.09 14.44
N GLN A 50 16.43 -3.25 15.05
CA GLN A 50 16.12 -2.61 16.32
C GLN A 50 15.04 -1.54 16.19
N MET A 51 15.04 -0.74 15.12
CA MET A 51 13.99 0.25 14.89
C MET A 51 12.63 -0.41 14.66
N CYS A 52 12.59 -1.49 13.87
CA CYS A 52 11.36 -2.23 13.63
C CYS A 52 10.85 -2.94 14.90
N ARG A 53 11.74 -3.55 15.70
CA ARG A 53 11.38 -4.21 16.98
C ARG A 53 10.85 -3.22 18.02
N SER A 54 11.47 -2.05 18.12
CA SER A 54 11.08 -1.02 19.09
C SER A 54 9.90 -0.16 18.63
N GLY A 55 9.45 -0.31 17.38
CA GLY A 55 8.41 0.55 16.81
C GLY A 55 8.84 2.01 16.68
N ASN A 56 10.14 2.29 16.57
CA ASN A 56 10.66 3.65 16.59
C ASN A 56 10.39 4.38 15.27
N HIS A 57 9.46 5.34 15.29
CA HIS A 57 9.08 6.12 14.12
C HIS A 57 10.24 6.96 13.55
N HIS A 58 11.02 7.63 14.39
CA HIS A 58 12.12 8.48 13.92
C HIS A 58 13.19 7.65 13.18
N GLY A 59 13.52 6.48 13.72
CA GLY A 59 14.41 5.55 13.04
C GLY A 59 13.83 4.94 11.78
N ALA A 60 12.53 4.65 11.75
CA ALA A 60 11.82 4.21 10.54
C ALA A 60 11.85 5.27 9.43
N VAL A 61 11.73 6.55 9.78
CA VAL A 61 11.85 7.68 8.84
C VAL A 61 13.25 7.74 8.23
N LEU A 62 14.31 7.57 9.03
CA LEU A 62 15.68 7.47 8.51
C LEU A 62 15.81 6.30 7.51
N ILE A 63 15.32 5.11 7.86
CA ILE A 63 15.35 3.94 6.97
C ILE A 63 14.62 4.25 5.65
N TYR A 64 13.45 4.88 5.74
CA TYR A 64 12.70 5.29 4.55
C TYR A 64 13.53 6.20 3.64
N HIS A 65 14.18 7.22 4.19
CA HIS A 65 14.97 8.17 3.41
C HIS A 65 16.30 7.64 2.88
N HIS A 66 16.78 6.49 3.37
CA HIS A 66 18.01 5.87 2.88
C HIS A 66 17.77 4.63 2.00
N PHE A 67 16.64 3.93 2.15
CA PHE A 67 16.39 2.69 1.42
C PHE A 67 15.23 2.78 0.42
N ILE A 68 14.28 3.68 0.64
CA ILE A 68 13.03 3.73 -0.14
C ILE A 68 12.96 4.99 -1.00
N ASP A 69 13.25 6.13 -0.40
CA ASP A 69 13.15 7.46 -1.02
C ASP A 69 14.43 8.25 -0.74
N HIS A 70 15.48 7.91 -1.47
CA HIS A 70 16.83 8.42 -1.20
C HIS A 70 16.91 9.93 -1.40
N TYR A 71 17.28 10.69 -0.38
CA TYR A 71 17.34 12.17 -0.44
C TYR A 71 18.31 12.70 -1.53
N SER A 72 19.38 11.96 -1.85
CA SER A 72 20.33 12.35 -2.92
C SER A 72 19.71 12.31 -4.33
N SER A 73 18.53 11.71 -4.48
CA SER A 73 17.70 11.77 -5.70
C SER A 73 17.31 13.21 -6.08
N TYR A 74 17.36 14.14 -5.12
CA TYR A 74 16.84 15.50 -5.26
C TYR A 74 17.93 16.58 -5.15
N SER A 75 19.20 16.21 -4.95
CA SER A 75 20.28 17.21 -4.93
C SER A 75 20.44 17.87 -6.30
N HIS A 76 20.39 19.20 -6.31
CA HIS A 76 20.20 20.12 -7.43
C HIS A 76 21.08 19.96 -8.68
N GLU A 77 22.06 19.06 -8.70
CA GLU A 77 22.95 18.83 -9.84
C GLU A 77 22.55 17.62 -10.70
N ASN A 78 21.64 16.76 -10.22
CA ASN A 78 21.23 15.54 -10.92
C ASN A 78 19.72 15.52 -11.18
N ILE A 79 19.25 16.36 -12.11
CA ILE A 79 17.86 16.41 -12.58
C ILE A 79 17.55 15.23 -13.55
N SER A 80 18.36 14.17 -13.53
CA SER A 80 18.06 12.97 -14.29
C SER A 80 17.37 11.96 -13.37
N ALA A 81 16.11 11.63 -13.68
CA ALA A 81 15.45 10.46 -13.11
C ALA A 81 16.21 9.13 -13.38
N TYR A 82 17.28 9.18 -14.19
CA TYR A 82 18.33 8.17 -14.31
C TYR A 82 19.03 7.84 -12.98
N ASN A 83 19.23 8.83 -12.11
CA ASN A 83 19.96 8.65 -10.85
C ASN A 83 19.11 8.11 -9.70
N ASN A 84 17.78 8.07 -9.81
CA ASN A 84 16.95 7.37 -8.81
C ASN A 84 17.12 5.85 -8.87
N GLU A 85 17.86 5.38 -9.87
CA GLU A 85 18.02 3.97 -10.19
C GLU A 85 19.43 3.43 -10.05
N SER A 86 20.42 4.31 -10.18
CA SER A 86 21.83 4.06 -9.88
C SER A 86 22.22 4.40 -8.44
N ILE A 87 21.25 4.69 -7.56
CA ILE A 87 21.53 4.80 -6.12
C ILE A 87 21.97 3.42 -5.62
N GLU A 88 23.21 3.35 -5.14
CA GLU A 88 23.71 2.25 -4.34
C GLU A 88 22.94 2.19 -3.03
N PHE A 89 21.84 1.45 -3.01
CA PHE A 89 21.24 1.01 -1.76
C PHE A 89 22.13 -0.09 -1.17
N PRO A 90 22.42 -0.09 0.15
CA PRO A 90 23.30 -1.07 0.78
C PRO A 90 22.83 -2.52 0.52
N PHE A 91 21.52 -2.73 0.59
CA PHE A 91 20.84 -3.99 0.24
C PHE A 91 19.32 -3.77 0.12
N LEU A 92 18.59 -4.79 -0.35
CA LEU A 92 17.13 -4.77 -0.46
C LEU A 92 16.44 -5.07 0.88
N LEU A 93 15.48 -4.23 1.27
CA LEU A 93 14.66 -4.45 2.46
C LEU A 93 13.68 -5.60 2.23
N THR A 94 13.71 -6.62 3.09
CA THR A 94 12.83 -7.80 2.95
C THR A 94 11.35 -7.42 3.09
N PRO A 95 10.42 -8.21 2.53
CA PRO A 95 8.98 -7.97 2.67
C PRO A 95 8.51 -7.85 4.13
N SER A 96 9.09 -8.65 5.04
CA SER A 96 8.77 -8.60 6.48
C SER A 96 9.16 -7.28 7.15
N ILE A 97 10.22 -6.62 6.66
CA ILE A 97 10.63 -5.30 7.14
C ILE A 97 9.65 -4.23 6.61
N LEU A 98 9.21 -4.37 5.35
CA LEU A 98 8.22 -3.46 4.77
C LEU A 98 6.89 -3.50 5.53
N GLU A 99 6.43 -4.67 5.97
CA GLU A 99 5.25 -4.83 6.83
C GLU A 99 5.42 -4.11 8.18
N GLN A 100 6.58 -4.29 8.84
CA GLN A 100 6.87 -3.64 10.12
C GLN A 100 6.95 -2.12 9.99
N LEU A 101 7.62 -1.61 8.95
CA LEU A 101 7.67 -0.18 8.66
C LEU A 101 6.27 0.39 8.39
N ALA A 102 5.43 -0.33 7.63
CA ALA A 102 4.06 0.09 7.36
C ALA A 102 3.22 0.17 8.64
N ALA A 103 3.38 -0.78 9.57
CA ALA A 103 2.71 -0.73 10.87
C ALA A 103 3.15 0.50 11.69
N ILE A 104 4.45 0.81 11.73
CA ILE A 104 4.98 2.00 12.42
C ILE A 104 4.40 3.28 11.82
N PHE A 105 4.41 3.41 10.49
CA PHE A 105 3.87 4.58 9.79
C PHE A 105 2.35 4.69 9.94
N GLN A 106 1.62 3.57 9.95
CA GLN A 106 0.18 3.53 10.19
C GLN A 106 -0.15 4.09 11.57
N HIS A 107 0.52 3.63 12.63
CA HIS A 107 0.33 4.16 13.98
C HIS A 107 0.69 5.64 14.09
N SER A 108 1.62 6.11 13.26
CA SER A 108 2.07 7.50 13.21
C SER A 108 1.28 8.37 12.24
N LYS A 109 0.16 7.88 11.67
CA LYS A 109 -0.67 8.60 10.69
C LYS A 109 0.05 8.99 9.38
N ASP A 110 1.18 8.37 9.09
CA ASP A 110 2.05 8.71 7.97
C ASP A 110 1.71 7.91 6.71
N HIS A 111 0.57 8.23 6.09
CA HIS A 111 0.12 7.60 4.86
C HIS A 111 1.08 7.83 3.67
N ALA A 112 1.86 8.92 3.68
CA ALA A 112 2.77 9.27 2.60
C ALA A 112 3.91 8.24 2.50
N ARG A 113 4.52 7.89 3.63
CA ARG A 113 5.58 6.85 3.66
C ARG A 113 5.04 5.47 3.34
N ILE A 114 3.80 5.13 3.72
CA ILE A 114 3.17 3.86 3.31
C ILE A 114 2.99 3.79 1.78
N ARG A 115 2.61 4.90 1.12
CA ARG A 115 2.60 4.97 -0.35
C ARG A 115 3.99 4.75 -0.94
N GLY A 116 5.02 5.31 -0.33
CA GLY A 116 6.41 5.05 -0.71
C GLY A 116 6.82 3.57 -0.58
N LEU A 117 6.42 2.91 0.51
CA LEU A 117 6.62 1.46 0.69
C LEU A 117 5.94 0.65 -0.42
N LEU A 118 4.72 1.03 -0.83
CA LEU A 118 4.03 0.38 -1.95
C LEU A 118 4.77 0.58 -3.28
N LYS A 119 5.34 1.77 -3.53
CA LYS A 119 6.18 2.04 -4.71
C LYS A 119 7.46 1.20 -4.69
N TYR A 120 8.15 1.14 -3.55
CA TYR A 120 9.31 0.29 -3.35
C TYR A 120 8.98 -1.19 -3.58
N PHE A 121 7.87 -1.65 -3.00
CA PHE A 121 7.40 -3.02 -3.18
C PHE A 121 7.10 -3.32 -4.64
N LYS A 122 6.42 -2.41 -5.35
CA LYS A 122 6.14 -2.53 -6.80
C LYS A 122 7.42 -2.69 -7.60
N ARG A 123 8.48 -1.95 -7.24
CA ARG A 123 9.77 -1.96 -7.93
C ARG A 123 10.52 -3.28 -7.74
N PHE A 124 10.59 -3.81 -6.53
CA PHE A 124 11.48 -4.93 -6.22
C PHE A 124 10.78 -6.29 -6.03
N TYR A 125 9.48 -6.31 -5.74
CA TYR A 125 8.77 -7.53 -5.34
C TYR A 125 7.63 -7.91 -6.29
N SER A 126 7.33 -9.20 -6.34
CA SER A 126 6.16 -9.75 -7.04
C SER A 126 4.94 -9.74 -6.13
N TYR A 127 3.83 -9.13 -6.57
CA TYR A 127 2.56 -9.18 -5.84
C TYR A 127 2.05 -10.62 -5.66
N ILE A 128 2.34 -11.56 -6.57
CA ILE A 128 1.90 -12.96 -6.44
C ILE A 128 2.77 -13.75 -5.47
N SER A 129 4.09 -13.55 -5.49
CA SER A 129 4.97 -14.28 -4.59
C SER A 129 4.83 -13.77 -3.15
N HIS A 130 4.50 -12.48 -2.99
CA HIS A 130 4.40 -11.80 -1.70
C HIS A 130 3.01 -11.19 -1.48
N ARG A 131 1.94 -11.96 -1.76
CA ARG A 131 0.53 -11.52 -1.65
C ARG A 131 0.17 -11.03 -0.25
N LYS A 132 0.69 -11.71 0.78
CA LYS A 132 0.43 -11.35 2.18
C LYS A 132 0.95 -9.95 2.49
N THR A 133 2.19 -9.68 2.13
CA THR A 133 2.83 -8.37 2.29
C THR A 133 2.09 -7.30 1.51
N TYR A 134 1.77 -7.54 0.24
CA TYR A 134 1.01 -6.58 -0.55
C TYR A 134 -0.38 -6.28 0.06
N LYS A 135 -1.10 -7.30 0.54
CA LYS A 135 -2.36 -7.11 1.27
C LYS A 135 -2.13 -6.27 2.52
N SER A 136 -1.10 -6.57 3.31
CA SER A 136 -0.77 -5.85 4.54
C SER A 136 -0.47 -4.37 4.27
N LEU A 137 0.35 -4.06 3.27
CA LEU A 137 0.69 -2.68 2.90
C LEU A 137 -0.56 -1.89 2.46
N LYS A 138 -1.47 -2.50 1.69
CA LYS A 138 -2.73 -1.85 1.30
C LYS A 138 -3.67 -1.64 2.48
N ILE A 139 -3.77 -2.61 3.40
CA ILE A 139 -4.55 -2.46 4.65
C ILE A 139 -3.99 -1.32 5.48
N SER A 140 -2.68 -1.28 5.71
CA SER A 140 -2.04 -0.21 6.48
C SER A 140 -2.28 1.17 5.87
N LEU A 141 -2.37 1.28 4.54
CA LEU A 141 -2.70 2.55 3.89
C LEU A 141 -4.14 3.01 4.18
N VAL A 142 -5.12 2.11 4.08
CA VAL A 142 -6.53 2.41 4.40
C VAL A 142 -6.65 2.82 5.86
N GLU A 143 -6.04 2.06 6.75
CA GLU A 143 -6.09 2.32 8.19
C GLU A 143 -5.36 3.61 8.55
N ALA A 144 -4.22 3.94 7.91
CA ALA A 144 -3.52 5.20 8.15
C ALA A 144 -4.37 6.42 7.79
N TYR A 145 -5.08 6.41 6.65
CA TYR A 145 -6.04 7.47 6.32
C TYR A 145 -7.19 7.56 7.33
N SER A 146 -7.63 6.39 7.81
CA SER A 146 -8.74 6.30 8.75
C SER A 146 -8.36 6.83 10.14
N ILE A 147 -7.13 6.55 10.62
CA ILE A 147 -6.60 7.09 11.89
C ILE A 147 -6.34 8.61 11.77
N SER A 148 -6.11 9.13 10.56
CA SER A 148 -5.99 10.56 10.27
C SER A 148 -7.33 11.28 10.08
N ASP A 149 -8.46 10.60 10.26
CA ASP A 149 -9.81 11.14 10.06
C ASP A 149 -10.06 11.66 8.62
N ASP A 150 -9.31 11.14 7.64
CA ASP A 150 -9.41 11.51 6.22
C ASP A 150 -10.28 10.51 5.45
N LEU A 151 -11.60 10.64 5.64
CA LEU A 151 -12.59 9.75 5.02
C LEU A 151 -12.50 9.69 3.48
N PRO A 152 -12.37 10.81 2.74
CA PRO A 152 -12.28 10.76 1.27
C PRO A 152 -11.11 9.90 0.78
N ASN A 153 -9.90 10.08 1.33
CA ASN A 153 -8.76 9.29 0.94
C ASN A 153 -8.82 7.85 1.48
N ALA A 154 -9.45 7.62 2.64
CA ALA A 154 -9.71 6.28 3.15
C ALA A 154 -10.62 5.49 2.21
N LEU A 155 -11.70 6.10 1.70
CA LEU A 155 -12.62 5.48 0.73
C LEU A 155 -11.92 5.16 -0.60
N LEU A 156 -11.07 6.06 -1.11
CA LEU A 156 -10.26 5.82 -2.30
C LEU A 156 -9.28 4.65 -2.11
N ALA A 157 -8.52 4.64 -1.00
CA ALA A 157 -7.61 3.55 -0.68
C ALA A 157 -8.36 2.21 -0.48
N PHE A 158 -9.54 2.26 0.13
CA PHE A 158 -10.40 1.09 0.34
C PHE A 158 -10.93 0.53 -0.98
N LYS A 159 -11.32 1.39 -1.91
CA LYS A 159 -11.72 1.02 -3.27
C LYS A 159 -10.58 0.28 -3.98
N ASP A 160 -9.37 0.82 -3.93
CA ASP A 160 -8.18 0.20 -4.53
C ASP A 160 -7.81 -1.15 -3.90
N LEU A 161 -7.99 -1.30 -2.59
CA LEU A 161 -7.83 -2.57 -1.87
C LEU A 161 -8.90 -3.58 -2.30
N SER A 162 -10.17 -3.15 -2.37
CA SER A 162 -11.31 -4.00 -2.72
C SER A 162 -11.18 -4.58 -4.13
N TYR A 163 -10.79 -3.77 -5.11
CA TYR A 163 -10.51 -4.26 -6.48
C TYR A 163 -9.31 -5.21 -6.57
N SER A 164 -8.46 -5.26 -5.56
CA SER A 164 -7.33 -6.20 -5.54
C SER A 164 -7.72 -7.62 -5.12
N LEU A 165 -8.93 -7.82 -4.58
CA LEU A 165 -9.40 -9.06 -3.96
C LEU A 165 -10.39 -9.83 -4.84
N ARG A 166 -10.14 -11.13 -5.00
CA ARG A 166 -10.89 -12.05 -5.89
C ARG A 166 -12.30 -12.34 -5.43
N GLY A 167 -12.58 -12.32 -4.13
CA GLY A 167 -13.92 -12.57 -3.58
C GLY A 167 -14.98 -11.58 -4.08
N HIS A 168 -14.54 -10.54 -4.78
CA HIS A 168 -15.36 -9.47 -5.31
C HIS A 168 -15.52 -9.49 -6.84
N PHE A 169 -15.02 -10.54 -7.52
CA PHE A 169 -15.12 -10.71 -8.97
C PHE A 169 -15.76 -12.05 -9.33
N ASN A 170 -16.67 -12.05 -10.31
CA ASN A 170 -17.31 -13.27 -10.80
C ASN A 170 -16.64 -13.73 -12.11
N HIS A 171 -15.58 -14.54 -12.02
CA HIS A 171 -15.01 -15.19 -13.20
C HIS A 171 -15.31 -16.68 -13.21
N LYS A 172 -15.88 -17.15 -14.33
CA LYS A 172 -16.28 -18.55 -14.54
C LYS A 172 -15.10 -19.54 -14.69
N ASN A 173 -13.84 -19.08 -14.78
CA ASN A 173 -12.68 -19.95 -15.09
C ASN A 173 -11.39 -19.61 -14.33
N TRP A 174 -11.43 -19.63 -13.00
CA TRP A 174 -10.28 -19.30 -12.14
C TRP A 174 -9.08 -20.25 -12.24
N ALA A 175 -9.30 -21.56 -12.48
CA ALA A 175 -8.21 -22.54 -12.54
C ALA A 175 -7.26 -22.25 -13.71
N LYS A 176 -7.83 -21.99 -14.89
CA LYS A 176 -7.09 -21.61 -16.10
C LYS A 176 -6.35 -20.27 -15.91
N LEU A 177 -7.01 -19.29 -15.28
CA LEU A 177 -6.40 -17.99 -14.98
C LEU A 177 -5.24 -18.09 -13.98
N ASN A 178 -5.36 -18.91 -12.94
CA ASN A 178 -4.27 -19.14 -12.00
C ASN A 178 -3.04 -19.76 -12.67
N GLN A 179 -3.22 -20.65 -13.64
CA GLN A 179 -2.11 -21.26 -14.38
C GLN A 179 -1.41 -20.24 -15.29
N LEU A 180 -2.19 -19.43 -16.02
CA LEU A 180 -1.68 -18.32 -16.84
C LEU A 180 -0.94 -17.27 -15.99
N GLN A 181 -1.45 -16.98 -14.78
CA GLN A 181 -0.81 -16.10 -13.81
C GLN A 181 0.52 -16.67 -13.30
N LYS A 182 0.60 -17.96 -12.98
CA LYS A 182 1.86 -18.57 -12.53
C LYS A 182 2.95 -18.53 -13.61
N MET A 183 2.58 -18.79 -14.87
CA MET A 183 3.52 -18.71 -15.99
C MET A 183 3.99 -17.27 -16.24
N SER A 184 3.06 -16.30 -16.27
CA SER A 184 3.41 -14.88 -16.43
C SER A 184 4.23 -14.33 -15.26
N VAL A 185 4.03 -14.79 -14.01
CA VAL A 185 4.88 -14.43 -12.87
C VAL A 185 6.33 -14.83 -13.10
N PHE A 186 6.56 -16.04 -13.58
CA PHE A 186 7.91 -16.53 -13.83
C PHE A 186 8.58 -15.71 -14.95
N THR A 187 7.89 -15.52 -16.07
CA THR A 187 8.39 -14.72 -17.20
C THR A 187 8.68 -13.28 -16.78
N ASN A 188 7.77 -12.64 -16.04
CA ASN A 188 7.93 -11.26 -15.57
C ASN A 188 9.04 -11.14 -14.53
N HIS A 189 9.22 -12.14 -13.66
CA HIS A 189 10.32 -12.16 -12.70
C HIS A 189 11.68 -12.27 -13.39
N VAL A 190 11.82 -13.18 -14.36
CA VAL A 190 13.07 -13.34 -15.13
C VAL A 190 13.37 -12.07 -15.94
N TRP A 191 12.35 -11.54 -16.63
CA TRP A 191 12.45 -10.29 -17.37
C TRP A 191 12.86 -9.12 -16.47
N ARG A 192 12.22 -8.96 -15.31
CA ARG A 192 12.54 -7.89 -14.34
C ARG A 192 13.95 -8.03 -13.80
N ARG A 193 14.35 -9.24 -13.39
CA ARG A 193 15.70 -9.51 -12.90
C ARG A 193 16.74 -9.14 -13.95
N ASN A 194 16.50 -9.48 -15.21
CA ASN A 194 17.40 -9.14 -16.31
C ASN A 194 17.45 -7.62 -16.51
N ASN A 195 16.31 -6.93 -16.57
CA ASN A 195 16.27 -5.48 -16.76
C ASN A 195 16.90 -4.69 -15.61
N ILE A 196 16.71 -5.13 -14.36
CA ILE A 196 17.40 -4.54 -13.20
C ILE A 196 18.91 -4.76 -13.33
N LYS A 197 19.33 -5.97 -13.73
CA LYS A 197 20.76 -6.29 -13.90
C LYS A 197 21.42 -5.48 -15.01
N THR A 198 20.70 -5.19 -16.09
CA THR A 198 21.24 -4.53 -17.29
C THR A 198 20.92 -3.04 -17.38
N ASN A 199 20.16 -2.49 -16.42
CA ASN A 199 19.62 -1.13 -16.44
C ASN A 199 19.00 -0.74 -17.79
N SER A 200 18.41 -1.71 -18.49
CA SER A 200 17.89 -1.54 -19.83
C SER A 200 16.38 -1.68 -19.80
N ASN A 201 15.68 -0.56 -19.68
CA ASN A 201 14.26 -0.53 -20.03
C ASN A 201 14.14 0.10 -21.41
N ARG A 202 13.81 -0.72 -22.41
CA ARG A 202 13.26 -0.26 -23.69
C ARG A 202 11.79 -0.66 -23.70
N TYR A 203 10.89 0.32 -23.71
CA TYR A 203 9.51 0.09 -24.12
C TYR A 203 9.42 0.33 -25.62
N SER A 204 8.65 -0.51 -26.34
CA SER A 204 8.29 -0.25 -27.74
C SER A 204 7.02 0.60 -27.87
N ASP A 205 6.20 0.73 -26.81
CA ASP A 205 4.86 1.31 -26.89
C ASP A 205 4.64 2.39 -25.83
N GLU A 206 3.98 3.49 -26.22
CA GLU A 206 3.61 4.60 -25.34
C GLU A 206 2.69 4.12 -24.20
N ILE A 207 3.10 4.43 -22.96
CA ILE A 207 2.31 4.12 -21.76
C ILE A 207 1.05 4.99 -21.76
N PRO A 208 -0.15 4.41 -21.62
CA PRO A 208 -1.41 5.16 -21.50
C PRO A 208 -1.35 6.21 -20.37
N VAL A 209 -1.86 7.41 -20.63
CA VAL A 209 -1.73 8.58 -19.72
C VAL A 209 -2.54 8.39 -18.43
N ASP A 210 -3.63 7.64 -18.51
CA ASP A 210 -4.59 7.36 -17.43
C ASP A 210 -4.02 6.57 -16.26
N ILE A 211 -2.92 5.83 -16.47
CA ILE A 211 -2.24 5.05 -15.42
C ILE A 211 -1.00 5.75 -14.85
N LYS A 212 -0.67 6.96 -15.33
CA LYS A 212 0.48 7.72 -14.84
C LYS A 212 0.07 8.56 -13.65
N SER A 213 0.82 8.45 -12.55
CA SER A 213 0.71 9.39 -11.44
C SER A 213 1.23 10.77 -11.85
N SER A 214 0.89 11.80 -11.08
CA SER A 214 1.41 13.16 -11.30
C SER A 214 2.94 13.23 -11.31
N LEU A 215 3.60 12.38 -10.51
CA LEU A 215 5.06 12.26 -10.48
C LEU A 215 5.59 11.66 -11.80
N ASP A 216 4.91 10.65 -12.32
CA ASP A 216 5.31 9.98 -13.56
C ASP A 216 5.21 10.92 -14.76
N LEU A 217 4.17 11.75 -14.80
CA LEU A 217 4.00 12.80 -15.81
C LEU A 217 5.11 13.87 -15.73
N GLN A 218 5.48 14.28 -14.51
CA GLN A 218 6.60 15.20 -14.31
C GLN A 218 7.91 14.59 -14.76
N GLN A 219 8.17 13.33 -14.40
CA GLN A 219 9.37 12.60 -14.79
C GLN A 219 9.47 12.45 -16.31
N ASP A 220 8.39 12.03 -16.98
CA ASP A 220 8.32 11.93 -18.44
C ASP A 220 8.59 13.28 -19.12
N SER A 221 8.05 14.37 -18.58
CA SER A 221 8.26 15.72 -19.13
C SER A 221 9.73 16.16 -19.02
N THR A 222 10.40 15.84 -17.91
CA THR A 222 11.80 16.15 -17.67
C THR A 222 12.71 15.30 -18.56
N ALA A 223 12.39 14.02 -18.71
CA ALA A 223 13.08 13.10 -19.60
C ALA A 223 13.04 13.54 -21.07
N ARG A 224 11.86 13.93 -21.54
CA ARG A 224 11.67 14.50 -22.89
C ARG A 224 12.51 15.75 -23.12
N LYS A 225 12.57 16.66 -22.13
CA LYS A 225 13.40 17.88 -22.21
C LYS A 225 14.89 17.59 -22.31
N LEU A 226 15.33 16.51 -21.66
CA LEU A 226 16.75 16.13 -21.60
C LEU A 226 17.16 15.15 -22.72
N GLY A 227 16.21 14.67 -23.53
CA GLY A 227 16.48 13.67 -24.58
C GLY A 227 16.91 12.31 -24.02
N VAL A 228 16.49 11.99 -22.78
CA VAL A 228 16.88 10.78 -22.07
C VAL A 228 15.67 9.86 -21.92
N GLU A 229 15.88 8.57 -22.12
CA GLU A 229 14.86 7.54 -21.89
C GLU A 229 14.88 7.12 -20.41
N LEU A 230 13.74 7.23 -19.72
CA LEU A 230 13.63 6.77 -18.33
C LEU A 230 13.43 5.26 -18.30
N PHE A 231 14.17 4.60 -17.41
CA PHE A 231 13.69 3.31 -16.95
C PHE A 231 12.41 3.54 -16.18
N ASN A 232 11.39 2.78 -16.57
CA ASN A 232 10.07 2.96 -16.01
C ASN A 232 9.64 1.66 -15.31
N PRO A 233 9.69 1.60 -13.97
CA PRO A 233 9.11 0.48 -13.23
C PRO A 233 7.57 0.57 -13.18
N ILE A 234 6.92 1.55 -13.85
CA ILE A 234 5.47 1.59 -14.11
C ILE A 234 5.12 0.54 -15.15
N ILE A 235 5.44 -0.69 -14.78
CA ILE A 235 4.54 -1.78 -14.99
C ILE A 235 3.52 -1.68 -13.86
N ASP A 236 2.47 -0.89 -14.09
CA ASP A 236 1.16 -1.28 -13.55
C ASP A 236 0.69 -2.61 -14.16
N ARG A 237 1.42 -3.19 -15.13
CA ARG A 237 1.23 -4.57 -15.63
C ARG A 237 1.77 -5.68 -14.70
N ASN A 238 1.89 -5.40 -13.40
CA ASN A 238 1.90 -6.44 -12.37
C ASN A 238 0.45 -6.75 -11.95
N ILE A 239 -0.50 -5.92 -12.37
CA ILE A 239 -1.85 -6.31 -12.72
C ILE A 239 -1.73 -7.13 -14.02
N TYR A 240 -2.32 -8.32 -14.08
CA TYR A 240 -2.28 -9.22 -15.25
C TYR A 240 -3.11 -8.70 -16.42
N THR A 241 -2.82 -7.48 -16.87
CA THR A 241 -3.08 -7.07 -18.23
C THR A 241 -1.91 -7.60 -19.06
N SER A 242 -2.15 -8.61 -19.89
CA SER A 242 -1.46 -8.61 -21.18
C SER A 242 -1.71 -7.24 -21.83
N PRO A 243 -0.88 -6.78 -22.78
CA PRO A 243 -1.11 -5.52 -23.48
C PRO A 243 -2.56 -5.31 -23.97
N ASN A 244 -3.35 -6.41 -24.07
CA ASN A 244 -4.73 -6.45 -24.53
C ASN A 244 -5.73 -7.13 -23.54
N SER A 245 -5.40 -7.30 -22.25
CA SER A 245 -6.29 -7.93 -21.26
C SER A 245 -6.69 -6.96 -20.15
N THR A 246 -7.85 -7.17 -19.54
CA THR A 246 -8.34 -6.39 -18.40
C THR A 246 -7.63 -6.74 -17.09
N ALA A 247 -7.61 -5.78 -16.17
CA ALA A 247 -6.95 -5.88 -14.89
C ALA A 247 -7.53 -7.04 -14.04
N MET A 248 -6.68 -7.94 -13.54
CA MET A 248 -7.14 -9.09 -12.74
C MET A 248 -6.77 -8.99 -11.25
N PRO A 249 -7.69 -9.35 -10.34
CA PRO A 249 -7.44 -9.37 -8.89
C PRO A 249 -6.41 -10.45 -8.48
N ILE A 250 -5.50 -10.07 -7.59
CA ILE A 250 -4.31 -10.85 -7.23
C ILE A 250 -4.47 -11.52 -5.85
N LEU A 251 -5.18 -10.84 -4.95
CA LEU A 251 -5.39 -11.30 -3.59
C LEU A 251 -6.54 -12.29 -3.53
N ASN A 252 -6.33 -13.43 -2.86
CA ASN A 252 -7.41 -14.37 -2.58
C ASN A 252 -8.26 -13.86 -1.42
N GLY A 253 -9.52 -14.29 -1.37
CA GLY A 253 -10.45 -13.99 -0.28
C GLY A 253 -11.20 -12.68 -0.47
N SER A 254 -11.78 -12.22 0.63
CA SER A 254 -12.61 -11.02 0.72
C SER A 254 -12.23 -10.22 1.98
N LEU A 255 -12.64 -8.96 2.08
CA LEU A 255 -12.45 -8.15 3.29
C LEU A 255 -13.49 -8.49 4.33
N TYR A 256 -13.09 -8.68 5.59
CA TYR A 256 -13.96 -8.73 6.75
C TYR A 256 -13.92 -7.41 7.50
N THR A 257 -14.94 -7.12 8.32
CA THR A 257 -14.97 -5.86 9.09
C THR A 257 -13.81 -5.79 10.10
N SER A 258 -13.41 -6.94 10.64
CA SER A 258 -12.24 -7.07 11.53
C SER A 258 -10.89 -6.81 10.86
N ASP A 259 -10.79 -6.87 9.53
CA ASP A 259 -9.54 -6.59 8.81
C ASP A 259 -9.19 -5.10 8.82
N LEU A 260 -10.18 -4.22 9.07
CA LEU A 260 -10.07 -2.77 8.94
C LEU A 260 -10.78 -2.04 10.11
N PRO A 261 -10.26 -2.15 11.34
CA PRO A 261 -10.93 -1.63 12.54
C PRO A 261 -11.02 -0.10 12.60
N TYR A 262 -9.99 0.64 12.19
CA TYR A 262 -10.05 2.11 12.17
C TYR A 262 -10.91 2.62 11.02
N PHE A 263 -10.90 1.94 9.87
CA PHE A 263 -11.84 2.24 8.78
C PHE A 263 -13.29 1.99 9.20
N GLU A 264 -13.56 0.90 9.92
CA GLU A 264 -14.89 0.65 10.49
C GLU A 264 -15.30 1.81 11.42
N LYS A 265 -14.39 2.27 12.28
CA LYS A 265 -14.66 3.38 13.20
C LYS A 265 -15.03 4.67 12.47
N ILE A 266 -14.21 5.11 11.50
CA ILE A 266 -14.47 6.38 10.78
C ILE A 266 -15.75 6.31 9.95
N ILE A 267 -16.09 5.15 9.38
CA ILE A 267 -17.37 4.96 8.69
C ILE A 267 -18.53 5.13 9.68
N ASN A 268 -18.47 4.51 10.86
CA ASN A 268 -19.51 4.62 11.88
C ASN A 268 -19.71 6.08 12.34
N GLU A 269 -18.62 6.80 12.60
CA GLU A 269 -18.65 8.21 13.00
C GLU A 269 -19.18 9.12 11.87
N SER A 270 -18.94 8.73 10.62
CA SER A 270 -19.40 9.49 9.45
C SER A 270 -20.79 9.08 8.96
N LEU A 271 -21.45 8.09 9.57
CA LEU A 271 -22.74 7.59 9.09
C LEU A 271 -23.81 8.67 9.07
N ASP A 272 -23.87 9.53 10.08
CA ASP A 272 -24.85 10.63 10.12
C ASP A 272 -24.57 11.70 9.06
N ASN A 273 -23.31 11.87 8.66
CA ASN A 273 -22.95 12.74 7.53
C ASN A 273 -23.29 12.08 6.18
N ILE A 274 -23.13 10.75 6.08
CA ILE A 274 -23.46 9.96 4.89
C ILE A 274 -24.99 9.86 4.72
N THR A 275 -25.74 9.73 5.81
CA THR A 275 -27.20 9.78 5.83
C THR A 275 -27.64 11.20 6.13
N SER A 276 -27.66 12.07 5.13
CA SER A 276 -28.22 13.41 5.33
C SER A 276 -29.62 13.28 5.96
N LYS A 277 -29.90 14.14 6.95
CA LYS A 277 -31.11 14.09 7.78
C LYS A 277 -32.41 14.07 6.96
N ASP A 278 -32.37 14.55 5.71
CA ASP A 278 -33.53 14.67 4.83
C ASP A 278 -33.67 13.57 3.75
N HIS A 279 -32.63 12.75 3.51
CA HIS A 279 -32.65 11.75 2.41
C HIS A 279 -32.32 10.31 2.83
N GLY A 280 -31.90 10.06 4.08
CA GLY A 280 -31.83 8.73 4.67
C GLY A 280 -31.04 7.69 3.84
N ILE A 281 -31.65 6.54 3.56
CA ILE A 281 -31.03 5.43 2.79
C ILE A 281 -30.70 5.82 1.34
N LEU A 282 -31.36 6.84 0.78
CA LEU A 282 -31.19 7.22 -0.62
C LEU A 282 -29.80 7.78 -0.92
N THR A 283 -29.07 8.30 0.08
CA THR A 283 -27.68 8.77 -0.07
C THR A 283 -26.64 7.67 0.14
N ILE A 284 -26.97 6.61 0.88
CA ILE A 284 -26.06 5.48 1.16
C ILE A 284 -25.75 4.69 -0.11
N ILE A 285 -26.77 4.36 -0.91
CA ILE A 285 -26.59 3.53 -2.11
C ILE A 285 -25.64 4.18 -3.13
N PRO A 286 -25.77 5.48 -3.48
CA PRO A 286 -24.80 6.18 -4.31
C PRO A 286 -23.36 6.12 -3.76
N THR A 287 -23.14 6.24 -2.45
CA THR A 287 -21.80 6.16 -1.85
C THR A 287 -21.19 4.76 -1.97
N ILE A 288 -22.02 3.71 -1.81
CA ILE A 288 -21.60 2.32 -2.05
C ILE A 288 -21.22 2.12 -3.53
N LEU A 289 -22.02 2.68 -4.45
CA LEU A 289 -21.79 2.59 -5.89
C LEU A 289 -20.52 3.33 -6.33
N SER A 290 -20.26 4.52 -5.78
CA SER A 290 -19.09 5.33 -6.15
C SER A 290 -17.77 4.75 -5.62
N THR A 291 -17.84 4.02 -4.50
CA THR A 291 -16.68 3.38 -3.87
C THR A 291 -16.50 1.95 -4.37
N HIS A 292 -17.15 0.98 -3.73
CA HIS A 292 -17.15 -0.43 -4.09
C HIS A 292 -18.29 -1.12 -3.33
N PHE A 293 -18.98 -2.08 -3.96
CA PHE A 293 -20.17 -2.70 -3.37
C PHE A 293 -19.93 -3.28 -1.97
N ILE A 294 -18.72 -3.78 -1.68
CA ILE A 294 -18.40 -4.38 -0.38
C ILE A 294 -18.43 -3.39 0.79
N LEU A 295 -18.41 -2.08 0.52
CA LEU A 295 -18.57 -1.04 1.56
C LEU A 295 -19.84 -1.25 2.39
N HIS A 296 -20.89 -1.85 1.81
CA HIS A 296 -22.15 -2.12 2.51
C HIS A 296 -21.97 -2.93 3.81
N ILE A 297 -20.95 -3.80 3.93
CA ILE A 297 -20.74 -4.59 5.16
C ILE A 297 -20.35 -3.69 6.34
N PHE A 298 -19.54 -2.65 6.08
CA PHE A 298 -19.13 -1.68 7.09
C PHE A 298 -20.32 -0.77 7.46
N ILE A 299 -21.09 -0.34 6.47
CA ILE A 299 -22.28 0.50 6.68
C ILE A 299 -23.36 -0.25 7.46
N ILE A 300 -23.65 -1.51 7.13
CA ILE A 300 -24.62 -2.35 7.87
C ILE A 300 -24.18 -2.51 9.32
N LYS A 301 -22.90 -2.80 9.56
CA LYS A 301 -22.35 -2.93 10.91
C LYS A 301 -22.49 -1.62 11.70
N GLY A 302 -22.18 -0.47 11.09
CA GLY A 302 -22.33 0.83 11.73
C GLY A 302 -23.78 1.23 12.00
N LEU A 303 -24.69 1.00 11.04
CA LEU A 303 -26.11 1.25 11.23
C LEU A 303 -26.68 0.37 12.36
N SER A 304 -26.24 -0.88 12.44
CA SER A 304 -26.63 -1.79 13.52
C SER A 304 -26.10 -1.32 14.88
N LYS A 305 -24.87 -0.81 14.94
CA LYS A 305 -24.30 -0.18 16.16
C LYS A 305 -25.07 1.07 16.61
N ASN A 306 -25.62 1.83 15.67
CA ASN A 306 -26.40 3.04 15.94
C ASN A 306 -27.91 2.76 16.09
N TYR A 307 -28.31 1.51 16.30
CA TYR A 307 -29.69 1.06 16.45
C TYR A 307 -30.63 1.30 15.23
N ARG A 308 -30.06 1.50 14.03
CA ARG A 308 -30.78 1.78 12.77
C ARG A 308 -31.02 0.50 11.96
N PHE A 309 -31.58 -0.54 12.59
CA PHE A 309 -31.71 -1.89 12.00
C PHE A 309 -32.61 -1.96 10.77
N LYS A 310 -33.69 -1.17 10.74
CA LYS A 310 -34.58 -1.11 9.56
C LYS A 310 -33.81 -0.69 8.32
N GLU A 311 -32.90 0.26 8.46
CA GLU A 311 -32.06 0.75 7.37
C GLU A 311 -31.00 -0.27 6.97
N ALA A 312 -30.36 -0.90 7.95
CA ALA A 312 -29.41 -1.99 7.73
C ALA A 312 -30.05 -3.15 6.95
N LEU A 313 -31.27 -3.56 7.32
CA LEU A 313 -32.03 -4.60 6.64
C LEU A 313 -32.41 -4.21 5.22
N LEU A 314 -32.88 -2.97 5.01
CA LEU A 314 -33.24 -2.47 3.69
C LEU A 314 -32.04 -2.45 2.72
N ILE A 315 -30.86 -2.04 3.19
CA ILE A 315 -29.62 -2.09 2.40
C ILE A 315 -29.28 -3.53 2.05
N LEU A 316 -29.31 -4.43 3.04
CA LEU A 316 -29.01 -5.85 2.84
C LEU A 316 -29.93 -6.50 1.80
N GLN A 317 -31.22 -6.16 1.81
CA GLN A 317 -32.20 -6.63 0.83
C GLN A 317 -32.00 -6.04 -0.58
N LYS A 318 -31.54 -4.79 -0.69
CA LYS A 318 -31.28 -4.12 -1.98
C LYS A 318 -29.98 -4.57 -2.65
N MET A 319 -28.95 -4.98 -1.89
CA MET A 319 -27.65 -5.34 -2.46
C MET A 319 -27.71 -6.44 -3.54
N PRO A 320 -28.42 -7.57 -3.35
CA PRO A 320 -28.55 -8.60 -4.39
C PRO A 320 -29.28 -8.12 -5.66
N GLN A 321 -30.21 -7.17 -5.52
CA GLN A 321 -30.95 -6.59 -6.64
C GLN A 321 -30.07 -5.65 -7.47
N ILE A 322 -29.23 -4.85 -6.81
CA ILE A 322 -28.31 -3.92 -7.46
C ILE A 322 -27.13 -4.66 -8.11
N PHE A 323 -26.68 -5.76 -7.49
CA PHE A 323 -25.53 -6.54 -7.95
C PHE A 323 -25.87 -8.02 -8.21
N PRO A 324 -26.74 -8.32 -9.18
CA PRO A 324 -27.26 -9.68 -9.41
C PRO A 324 -26.20 -10.67 -9.88
N TYR A 325 -25.09 -10.18 -10.45
CA TYR A 325 -23.98 -11.01 -10.93
C TYR A 325 -22.95 -11.33 -9.85
N ILE A 326 -23.10 -10.82 -8.62
CA ILE A 326 -22.18 -11.12 -7.51
C ILE A 326 -22.73 -12.30 -6.72
N ASN A 327 -21.83 -13.18 -6.27
CA ASN A 327 -22.23 -14.32 -5.45
C ASN A 327 -22.97 -13.84 -4.18
N SER A 328 -24.16 -14.38 -3.93
CA SER A 328 -24.98 -14.02 -2.77
C SER A 328 -24.23 -14.23 -1.46
N ARG A 329 -23.33 -15.21 -1.34
CA ARG A 329 -22.49 -15.42 -0.14
C ARG A 329 -21.50 -14.27 0.13
N THR A 330 -21.12 -13.51 -0.91
CA THR A 330 -20.25 -12.34 -0.75
C THR A 330 -21.03 -11.14 -0.22
N LEU A 331 -22.31 -11.00 -0.62
CA LEU A 331 -23.21 -9.91 -0.23
C LEU A 331 -23.93 -10.18 1.10
N LEU A 332 -24.32 -11.43 1.34
CA LEU A 332 -25.09 -11.88 2.49
C LEU A 332 -24.18 -12.71 3.40
N ARG A 333 -23.38 -12.02 4.22
CA ARG A 333 -22.44 -12.67 5.14
C ARG A 333 -23.09 -12.96 6.48
N GLU A 334 -22.63 -14.03 7.14
CA GLU A 334 -23.05 -14.40 8.50
C GLU A 334 -22.88 -13.24 9.49
N GLU A 335 -21.79 -12.48 9.40
CA GLU A 335 -21.57 -11.27 10.22
C GLU A 335 -22.72 -10.26 10.10
N ASN A 336 -23.28 -10.07 8.89
CA ASN A 336 -24.40 -9.15 8.67
C ASN A 336 -25.66 -9.66 9.38
N TYR A 337 -25.90 -10.98 9.34
CA TYR A 337 -27.05 -11.59 10.01
C TYR A 337 -26.89 -11.61 11.52
N ILE A 338 -25.71 -11.91 12.05
CA ILE A 338 -25.41 -11.89 13.48
C ILE A 338 -25.64 -10.48 14.04
N ASN A 339 -25.15 -9.44 13.35
CA ASN A 339 -25.34 -8.05 13.76
C ASN A 339 -26.82 -7.62 13.78
N ILE A 340 -27.65 -8.15 12.87
CA ILE A 340 -29.09 -7.86 12.82
C ILE A 340 -29.88 -8.73 13.82
N LEU A 341 -29.52 -10.02 13.97
CA LEU A 341 -30.22 -11.00 14.81
C LEU A 341 -30.00 -10.81 16.30
N HIS A 342 -28.79 -10.44 16.73
CA HIS A 342 -28.52 -10.18 18.15
C HIS A 342 -29.47 -9.14 18.71
N TYR A 343 -29.92 -8.19 17.88
CA TYR A 343 -30.81 -7.13 18.32
C TYR A 343 -32.29 -7.42 18.06
N ILE A 344 -32.68 -8.31 17.14
CA ILE A 344 -34.09 -8.76 17.05
C ILE A 344 -34.51 -9.53 18.32
N ARG A 345 -33.54 -10.04 19.10
CA ARG A 345 -33.75 -10.77 20.35
C ARG A 345 -33.66 -9.90 21.62
N GLU A 346 -33.19 -8.66 21.52
CA GLU A 346 -33.25 -7.65 22.59
C GLU A 346 -34.49 -6.78 22.37
#